data_AF-A0A100ICZ3-F1
#
_entry.id   AF-A0A100ICZ3-F1
#
_cell.length_a   1.000
_cell.length_b   1.000
_cell.length_c   1.000
_cell.angle_alpha   90.00
_cell.angle_beta   90.00
_cell.angle_gamma   90.00
#
_symmetry.space_group_name_H-M   'P 1'
#
loop_
_entity.id
_entity.type
_entity.pdbx_description
1 polymer ?
#
loop_
_entity_poly.entity_id
_entity_poly.type
_entity_poly.pdbx_seq_one_letter_code
_entity_poly.pdbx_strand_id
1 'polypeptide(L)'
;MVRLTYKYYYYYYYYYYYYYYYYYYYYYYYYYYYYYYYYYYYYYYYYYYYYYYYYYYYYYYYYYYYYYYYYYYYYYYYYYYYYYYYYYYYYYYYYYYYYYYYYYYYYYYYYYYYYYYYYYYYYYYYYYYYYYYYYYYYYYYYYYYYYYYYYYYYYYYYYYYYYYYYYYHLFTPTTPPRIQNTKGLHLLTTSTPNGKKVQILLEELSAKYGLQWTTSLIDLDTDEQKQPWFLALNPNGKIPLLIDTNNNNNSSTPITVMESSAILLYLVETYDPDHHFHFHFSSSPVHRFKLLQWLFFWSASGQPQQAGLNHFKRFAGVVDSYAIEKFKTETLRIYNVLELHLSNSLAGGDGGGGEAREYLVGEGRGKYSIADINAYAWIRAWKRMTITEEEMGRYPLLRRWIERIEERPAVGRGVGEGYDEEVHPELLLSSTGRN
;
A
#
# COMPACT_ATOMS: atom_id res chain seq x y z
N MET A 1 -57.97 -24.63 33.31
CA MET A 1 -56.70 -25.10 32.72
C MET A 1 -56.77 -25.35 31.20
N VAL A 2 -57.71 -24.73 30.45
CA VAL A 2 -57.90 -24.97 28.98
C VAL A 2 -57.65 -23.72 28.12
N ARG A 3 -57.32 -22.56 28.70
CA ARG A 3 -56.97 -21.33 27.95
C ARG A 3 -55.48 -21.16 27.63
N LEU A 4 -54.61 -22.06 28.11
CA LEU A 4 -53.16 -21.98 27.90
C LEU A 4 -52.65 -22.79 26.68
N THR A 5 -53.45 -23.74 26.18
CA THR A 5 -53.01 -24.66 25.11
C THR A 5 -53.13 -24.09 23.70
N TYR A 6 -54.05 -23.15 23.45
CA TYR A 6 -54.22 -22.53 22.12
C TYR A 6 -53.14 -21.49 21.77
N LYS A 7 -52.47 -20.90 22.77
CA LYS A 7 -51.43 -19.88 22.54
C LYS A 7 -50.09 -20.48 22.09
N TYR A 8 -49.81 -21.73 22.46
CA TYR A 8 -48.58 -22.42 22.09
C TYR A 8 -48.59 -22.94 20.64
N TYR A 9 -49.73 -23.39 20.14
CA TYR A 9 -49.83 -23.87 18.75
C TYR A 9 -49.68 -22.76 17.71
N TYR A 10 -50.14 -21.53 18.01
CA TYR A 10 -50.01 -20.38 17.11
C TYR A 10 -48.56 -19.88 17.00
N TYR A 11 -47.79 -19.95 18.09
CA TYR A 11 -46.38 -19.55 18.11
C TYR A 11 -45.49 -20.52 17.33
N TYR A 12 -45.77 -21.83 17.40
CA TYR A 12 -44.97 -22.84 16.70
C TYR A 12 -45.13 -22.77 15.18
N TYR A 13 -46.35 -22.49 14.69
CA TYR A 13 -46.62 -22.34 13.26
C TYR A 13 -45.98 -21.07 12.67
N TYR A 14 -45.97 -19.97 13.43
CA TYR A 14 -45.33 -18.72 13.01
C TYR A 14 -43.81 -18.83 12.92
N TYR A 15 -43.19 -19.55 13.86
CA TYR A 15 -41.74 -19.75 13.88
C TYR A 15 -41.27 -20.61 12.71
N TYR A 16 -42.02 -21.66 12.36
CA TYR A 16 -41.67 -22.53 11.23
C TYR A 16 -41.80 -21.82 9.87
N TYR A 17 -42.82 -20.97 9.72
CA TYR A 17 -43.00 -20.19 8.49
C TYR A 17 -41.91 -19.12 8.31
N TYR A 18 -41.48 -18.47 9.41
CA TYR A 18 -40.41 -17.48 9.37
C TYR A 18 -39.05 -18.10 9.05
N TYR A 19 -38.77 -19.29 9.59
CA TYR A 19 -37.52 -20.00 9.35
C TYR A 19 -37.41 -20.46 7.88
N TYR A 20 -38.50 -20.96 7.30
CA TYR A 20 -38.53 -21.39 5.90
C TYR A 20 -38.37 -20.21 4.93
N TYR A 21 -38.96 -19.05 5.24
CA TYR A 21 -38.81 -17.84 4.43
C TYR A 21 -37.39 -17.27 4.49
N TYR A 22 -36.75 -17.30 5.67
CA TYR A 22 -35.38 -16.82 5.85
C TYR A 22 -34.36 -17.70 5.10
N TYR A 23 -34.55 -19.03 5.13
CA TYR A 23 -33.67 -19.96 4.43
C TYR A 23 -33.79 -19.82 2.90
N TYR A 24 -34.99 -19.61 2.38
CA TYR A 24 -35.22 -19.39 0.95
C TYR A 24 -34.58 -18.07 0.47
N TYR A 25 -34.68 -17.01 1.28
CA TYR A 25 -34.07 -15.70 0.98
C TYR A 25 -32.54 -15.75 1.00
N TYR A 26 -31.95 -16.47 1.97
CA TYR A 26 -30.50 -16.61 2.09
C TYR A 26 -29.91 -17.42 0.93
N TYR A 27 -30.60 -18.49 0.49
CA TYR A 27 -30.17 -19.29 -0.65
C TYR A 27 -30.23 -18.50 -1.97
N TYR A 28 -31.27 -17.68 -2.15
CA TYR A 28 -31.41 -16.81 -3.32
C TYR A 28 -30.33 -15.72 -3.34
N TYR A 29 -30.00 -15.13 -2.20
CA TYR A 29 -28.97 -14.09 -2.07
C TYR A 29 -27.57 -14.65 -2.35
N TYR A 30 -27.26 -15.86 -1.86
CA TYR A 30 -25.97 -16.51 -2.10
C TYR A 30 -25.79 -16.90 -3.57
N TYR A 31 -26.85 -17.38 -4.22
CA TYR A 31 -26.82 -17.72 -5.65
C TYR A 31 -26.63 -16.46 -6.51
N TYR A 32 -27.28 -15.35 -6.15
CA TYR A 32 -27.11 -14.06 -6.84
C TYR A 32 -25.70 -13.49 -6.67
N TYR A 33 -25.12 -13.59 -5.47
CA TYR A 33 -23.76 -13.11 -5.20
C TYR A 33 -22.70 -13.93 -5.93
N TYR A 34 -22.87 -15.25 -5.99
CA TYR A 34 -21.97 -16.14 -6.73
C TYR A 34 -22.03 -15.87 -8.23
N TYR A 35 -23.23 -15.65 -8.78
CA TYR A 35 -23.40 -15.29 -10.18
C TYR A 35 -22.78 -13.93 -10.50
N TYR A 36 -22.92 -12.94 -9.61
CA TYR A 36 -22.33 -11.61 -9.77
C TYR A 36 -20.79 -11.64 -9.71
N TYR A 37 -20.22 -12.43 -8.79
CA TYR A 37 -18.77 -12.57 -8.65
C TYR A 37 -18.17 -13.30 -9.86
N TYR A 38 -18.84 -14.34 -10.36
CA TYR A 38 -18.41 -15.06 -11.55
C TYR A 38 -18.48 -14.18 -12.80
N TYR A 39 -19.54 -13.37 -12.94
CA TYR A 39 -19.68 -12.41 -14.05
C TYR A 39 -18.61 -11.32 -13.98
N TYR A 40 -18.30 -10.79 -12.78
CA TYR A 40 -17.28 -9.77 -12.58
C TYR A 40 -15.87 -10.30 -12.88
N TYR A 41 -15.57 -11.54 -12.45
CA TYR A 41 -14.28 -12.18 -12.74
C TYR A 41 -14.11 -12.46 -14.24
N TYR A 42 -15.16 -12.92 -14.91
CA TYR A 42 -15.14 -13.12 -16.36
C TYR A 42 -14.97 -11.79 -17.10
N TYR A 43 -15.65 -10.73 -16.66
CA TYR A 43 -15.53 -9.39 -17.25
C TYR A 43 -14.12 -8.82 -17.07
N TYR A 44 -13.53 -9.00 -15.87
CA TYR A 44 -12.16 -8.54 -15.59
C TYR A 44 -11.12 -9.31 -16.40
N TYR A 45 -11.29 -10.62 -16.54
CA TYR A 45 -10.40 -11.46 -17.34
C TYR A 45 -10.51 -11.11 -18.84
N TYR A 46 -11.74 -10.88 -19.34
CA TYR A 46 -11.95 -10.42 -20.71
C TYR A 46 -11.35 -9.03 -20.94
N TYR A 47 -11.50 -8.11 -19.99
CA TYR A 47 -10.95 -6.76 -20.07
C TYR A 47 -9.41 -6.79 -20.05
N TYR A 48 -8.80 -7.61 -19.21
CA TYR A 48 -7.34 -7.76 -19.14
C TYR A 48 -6.78 -8.41 -20.41
N TYR A 49 -7.46 -9.43 -20.93
CA TYR A 49 -7.06 -10.09 -22.18
C TYR A 49 -7.22 -9.13 -23.37
N TYR A 50 -8.30 -8.35 -23.41
CA TYR A 50 -8.52 -7.33 -24.46
C TYR A 50 -7.47 -6.21 -24.36
N TYR A 51 -7.14 -5.75 -23.16
CA TYR A 51 -6.12 -4.72 -22.94
C TYR A 51 -4.72 -5.21 -23.34
N TYR A 52 -4.36 -6.45 -23.00
CA TYR A 52 -3.08 -7.05 -23.36
C TYR A 52 -2.98 -7.27 -24.88
N TYR A 53 -4.06 -7.75 -25.52
CA TYR A 53 -4.12 -7.92 -26.98
C TYR A 53 -4.05 -6.57 -27.70
N TYR A 54 -4.75 -5.54 -27.19
CA TYR A 54 -4.72 -4.20 -27.76
C TYR A 54 -3.34 -3.56 -27.62
N TYR A 55 -2.67 -3.73 -26.47
CA TYR A 55 -1.31 -3.21 -26.23
C TYR A 55 -0.28 -3.93 -27.11
N TYR A 56 -0.41 -5.26 -27.28
CA TYR A 56 0.48 -6.03 -28.15
C TYR A 56 0.27 -5.67 -29.62
N TYR A 57 -0.99 -5.48 -30.05
CA TYR A 57 -1.31 -5.04 -31.42
C TYR A 57 -0.81 -3.62 -31.69
N TYR A 58 -0.96 -2.70 -30.72
CA TYR A 58 -0.45 -1.33 -30.83
C TYR A 58 1.08 -1.29 -30.90
N TYR A 59 1.77 -2.11 -30.10
CA TYR A 59 3.23 -2.21 -30.12
C TYR A 59 3.74 -2.82 -31.43
N TYR A 60 3.07 -3.84 -31.95
CA TYR A 60 3.40 -4.45 -33.25
C TYR A 60 3.14 -3.48 -34.41
N TYR A 61 2.03 -2.71 -34.37
CA TYR A 61 1.72 -1.70 -35.38
C TYR A 61 2.74 -0.55 -35.35
N TYR A 62 3.16 -0.11 -34.17
CA TYR A 62 4.19 0.93 -34.01
C TYR A 62 5.56 0.45 -34.53
N TYR A 63 5.93 -0.81 -34.24
CA TYR A 63 7.17 -1.41 -34.73
C TYR A 63 7.17 -1.58 -36.26
N TYR A 64 6.05 -2.00 -36.84
CA TYR A 64 5.88 -2.12 -38.30
C TYR A 64 5.90 -0.76 -39.00
N TYR A 65 5.26 0.27 -38.43
CA TYR A 65 5.29 1.63 -38.97
C TYR A 65 6.69 2.24 -38.91
N TYR A 66 7.43 1.99 -37.82
CA TYR A 66 8.80 2.46 -37.67
C TYR A 66 9.75 1.77 -38.65
N TYR A 67 9.60 0.45 -38.87
CA TYR A 67 10.37 -0.29 -39.87
C TYR A 67 10.04 0.13 -41.31
N TYR A 68 8.77 0.38 -41.62
CA TYR A 68 8.33 0.82 -42.96
C TYR A 68 8.85 2.23 -43.26
N TYR A 69 8.85 3.15 -42.29
CA TYR A 69 9.43 4.48 -42.43
C TYR A 69 10.96 4.42 -42.60
N TYR A 70 11.65 3.55 -41.86
CA TYR A 70 13.10 3.38 -41.98
C TYR A 70 13.51 2.77 -43.33
N TYR A 71 12.73 1.80 -43.84
CA TYR A 71 12.96 1.19 -45.17
C TYR A 71 12.68 2.17 -46.30
N TYR A 72 11.61 2.98 -46.20
CA TYR A 72 11.28 3.99 -47.21
C TYR A 72 12.33 5.11 -47.27
N TYR A 73 12.88 5.52 -46.11
CA TYR A 73 13.96 6.50 -46.03
C TYR A 73 15.28 5.96 -46.61
N TYR A 74 15.60 4.68 -46.37
CA TYR A 74 16.79 4.03 -46.96
C TYR A 74 16.67 3.81 -48.47
N TYR A 75 15.48 3.44 -48.96
CA TYR A 75 15.22 3.24 -50.39
C TYR A 75 15.29 4.57 -51.17
N TYR A 76 14.80 5.68 -50.60
CA TYR A 76 14.92 7.01 -51.21
C TYR A 76 16.37 7.51 -51.24
N TYR A 77 17.17 7.20 -50.21
CA TYR A 77 18.60 7.56 -50.16
C TYR A 77 19.44 6.77 -51.17
N TYR A 78 19.13 5.48 -51.38
CA TYR A 78 19.81 4.63 -52.37
C TYR A 78 19.43 4.97 -53.82
N TYR A 79 18.16 5.33 -54.07
CA TYR A 79 17.68 5.70 -55.40
C TYR A 79 18.28 7.04 -55.88
N TYR A 80 18.54 7.97 -54.96
CA TYR A 80 19.22 9.24 -55.26
C TYR A 80 20.72 9.06 -55.54
N TYR A 81 21.37 8.06 -54.93
CA TYR A 81 22.80 7.75 -55.15
C TYR A 81 23.04 6.97 -56.45
N TYR A 82 22.09 6.12 -56.88
CA TYR A 82 22.18 5.35 -58.12
C TYR A 82 21.88 6.20 -59.38
N TYR A 83 21.04 7.23 -59.26
CA TYR A 83 20.71 8.15 -60.36
C TYR A 83 21.87 9.11 -60.71
N TYR A 84 22.81 9.31 -59.79
CA TYR A 84 24.00 10.16 -60.02
C TYR A 84 25.20 9.39 -60.63
N TYR A 85 25.21 8.06 -60.58
CA TYR A 85 26.30 7.22 -61.13
C TYR A 85 26.01 6.68 -62.54
N TYR A 86 24.76 6.73 -63.01
CA TYR A 86 24.35 6.25 -64.34
C TYR A 86 24.47 7.30 -65.45
N TYR A 87 24.83 8.55 -65.12
CA TYR A 87 25.06 9.63 -66.09
C TYR A 87 26.54 9.78 -66.51
N TYR A 88 27.44 8.90 -66.04
CA TYR A 88 28.88 8.99 -66.31
C TYR A 88 29.52 7.76 -67.00
N TYR A 89 28.74 6.72 -67.36
CA TYR A 89 29.26 5.54 -68.06
C TYR A 89 28.59 5.26 -69.41
N TYR A 90 28.07 6.32 -70.04
CA TYR A 90 27.60 6.31 -71.43
C TYR A 90 28.67 6.82 -72.42
N TYR A 91 29.94 6.40 -72.22
CA TYR A 91 31.00 6.64 -73.22
C TYR A 91 32.07 5.55 -73.35
N TYR A 92 31.81 4.30 -72.92
CA TYR A 92 32.73 3.19 -73.23
C TYR A 92 32.01 1.91 -73.70
N TYR A 93 31.00 2.11 -74.55
CA TYR A 93 30.44 1.06 -75.39
C TYR A 93 31.02 1.19 -76.81
N TYR A 94 32.22 0.65 -77.00
CA TYR A 94 32.72 0.22 -78.32
C TYR A 94 33.78 -0.83 -78.08
N TYR A 95 33.35 -2.09 -77.90
CA TYR A 95 33.93 -3.24 -78.61
C TYR A 95 33.29 -4.56 -78.16
N TYR A 96 32.98 -5.38 -79.16
CA TYR A 96 32.76 -6.82 -79.06
C TYR A 96 31.40 -7.30 -78.57
N TYR A 97 30.39 -6.95 -79.35
CA TYR A 97 29.44 -7.97 -79.81
C TYR A 97 30.05 -8.64 -81.04
N TYR A 98 30.37 -9.93 -80.96
CA TYR A 98 30.31 -10.93 -82.03
C TYR A 98 31.12 -12.13 -81.54
N TYR A 99 30.45 -13.18 -81.05
CA TYR A 99 30.83 -14.61 -81.13
C TYR A 99 29.98 -15.47 -80.17
N TYR A 100 28.69 -15.15 -80.05
CA TYR A 100 27.71 -16.11 -79.55
C TYR A 100 27.28 -16.96 -80.73
N TYR A 101 27.82 -18.18 -80.87
CA TYR A 101 27.00 -19.33 -81.34
C TYR A 101 27.69 -20.71 -81.27
N TYR A 102 28.96 -20.85 -80.85
CA TYR A 102 29.64 -22.15 -80.89
C TYR A 102 29.89 -22.87 -79.55
N TYR A 103 29.60 -22.26 -78.40
CA TYR A 103 30.08 -22.76 -77.10
C TYR A 103 29.06 -23.50 -76.21
N TYR A 104 27.78 -23.56 -76.60
CA TYR A 104 26.72 -23.98 -75.69
C TYR A 104 26.67 -25.50 -75.40
N TYR A 105 27.27 -26.33 -76.25
CA TYR A 105 27.15 -27.79 -76.10
C TYR A 105 28.20 -28.43 -75.19
N TYR A 106 29.36 -27.79 -75.00
CA TYR A 106 30.46 -28.37 -74.20
C TYR A 106 30.39 -27.99 -72.70
N TYR A 107 29.75 -26.86 -72.36
CA TYR A 107 29.67 -26.37 -70.97
C TYR A 107 28.67 -27.15 -70.10
N TYR A 108 27.67 -27.80 -70.70
CA TYR A 108 26.59 -28.45 -69.95
C TYR A 108 27.07 -29.68 -69.16
N TYR A 109 28.02 -30.44 -69.71
CA TYR A 109 28.55 -31.63 -69.04
C TYR A 109 29.52 -31.31 -67.89
N TYR A 110 30.28 -30.22 -68.01
CA TYR A 110 31.23 -29.80 -66.98
C TYR A 110 30.51 -29.20 -65.75
N TYR A 111 29.40 -28.49 -65.98
CA TYR A 111 28.60 -27.91 -64.90
C TYR A 111 27.91 -28.97 -64.03
N TYR A 112 27.45 -30.08 -64.63
CA TYR A 112 26.71 -31.11 -63.90
C TYR A 112 27.57 -31.83 -62.84
N TYR A 113 28.85 -32.10 -63.17
CA TYR A 113 29.79 -32.73 -62.25
C TYR A 113 30.24 -31.79 -61.12
N TYR A 114 30.45 -30.51 -61.44
CA TYR A 114 30.86 -29.50 -60.46
C TYR A 114 29.74 -29.20 -59.45
N TYR A 115 28.47 -29.18 -59.91
CA TYR A 115 27.31 -28.94 -59.07
C TYR A 115 27.09 -30.05 -58.03
N TYR A 116 27.31 -31.31 -58.43
CA TYR A 116 27.11 -32.46 -57.53
C TYR A 116 28.13 -32.50 -56.39
N TYR A 117 29.40 -32.17 -56.68
CA TYR A 117 30.47 -32.15 -55.67
C TYR A 117 30.30 -30.99 -54.68
N TYR A 118 29.90 -29.81 -55.17
CA TYR A 118 29.65 -28.64 -54.32
C TYR A 118 28.45 -28.85 -53.40
N TYR A 119 27.37 -29.47 -53.91
CA TYR A 119 26.17 -29.74 -53.12
C TYR A 119 26.45 -30.68 -51.94
N TYR A 120 27.27 -31.71 -52.14
CA TYR A 120 27.62 -32.66 -51.09
C TYR A 120 28.47 -32.02 -49.98
N TYR A 121 29.44 -31.17 -50.35
CA TYR A 121 30.30 -30.47 -49.40
C TYR A 121 29.53 -29.42 -48.59
N TYR A 122 28.62 -28.69 -49.25
CA TYR A 122 27.76 -27.71 -48.59
C TYR A 122 26.81 -28.37 -47.60
N TYR A 123 26.23 -29.52 -47.96
CA TYR A 123 25.32 -30.25 -47.08
C TYR A 123 26.03 -30.75 -45.81
N TYR A 124 27.26 -31.25 -45.94
CA TYR A 124 28.04 -31.72 -44.79
C TYR A 124 28.45 -30.58 -43.85
N TYR A 125 28.87 -29.44 -44.41
CA TYR A 125 29.23 -28.26 -43.63
C TYR A 125 28.02 -27.66 -42.90
N TYR A 126 26.86 -27.59 -43.58
CA TYR A 126 25.62 -27.11 -42.99
C TYR A 126 25.16 -28.01 -41.84
N TYR A 127 25.24 -29.33 -42.01
CA TYR A 127 24.87 -30.29 -40.96
C TYR A 127 25.78 -30.17 -39.72
N TYR A 128 27.09 -30.02 -39.93
CA TYR A 128 28.04 -29.86 -38.83
C TYR A 128 27.86 -28.54 -38.07
N TYR A 129 27.63 -27.44 -38.81
CA TYR A 129 27.33 -26.13 -38.21
C TYR A 129 26.02 -26.14 -37.43
N TYR A 130 24.97 -26.76 -37.98
CA TYR A 130 23.67 -26.88 -37.31
C TYR A 130 23.79 -27.71 -36.03
N TYR A 131 24.54 -28.81 -36.06
CA TYR A 131 24.75 -29.65 -34.88
C TYR A 131 25.51 -28.91 -33.77
N TYR A 132 26.59 -28.19 -34.12
CA TYR A 132 27.35 -27.40 -33.15
C TYR A 132 26.55 -26.24 -32.57
N TYR A 133 25.79 -25.52 -33.41
CA TYR A 133 24.91 -24.45 -32.97
C TYR A 133 23.82 -24.96 -32.03
N TYR A 134 23.20 -26.10 -32.36
CA TYR A 134 22.18 -26.71 -31.52
C TYR A 134 22.75 -27.18 -30.18
N TYR A 135 23.94 -27.78 -30.17
CA TYR A 135 24.59 -28.23 -28.94
C TYR A 135 24.98 -27.03 -28.04
N TYR A 136 25.54 -25.97 -28.61
CA TYR A 136 25.91 -24.77 -27.87
C TYR A 136 24.69 -24.04 -27.32
N TYR A 137 23.62 -23.92 -28.12
CA TYR A 137 22.35 -23.35 -27.69
C TYR A 137 21.73 -24.17 -26.56
N TYR A 138 21.74 -25.50 -26.66
CA TYR A 138 21.21 -26.39 -25.62
C TYR A 138 22.00 -26.28 -24.32
N TYR A 139 23.33 -26.21 -24.40
CA TYR A 139 24.20 -26.05 -23.23
C TYR A 139 23.97 -24.69 -22.55
N TYR A 140 23.89 -23.60 -23.32
CA TYR A 140 23.64 -22.27 -22.79
C TYR A 140 22.24 -22.14 -22.19
N TYR A 141 21.23 -22.72 -22.85
CA TYR A 141 19.87 -22.78 -22.35
C TYR A 141 19.78 -23.56 -21.04
N TYR A 142 20.46 -24.70 -20.94
CA TYR A 142 20.50 -25.50 -19.72
C TYR A 142 21.20 -24.77 -18.58
N TYR A 143 22.32 -24.11 -18.84
CA TYR A 143 23.07 -23.37 -17.82
C TYR A 143 22.28 -22.15 -17.32
N TYR A 144 21.63 -21.41 -18.22
CA TYR A 144 20.77 -20.29 -17.88
C TYR A 144 19.56 -20.73 -17.04
N TYR A 145 18.89 -21.82 -17.44
CA TYR A 145 17.78 -22.38 -16.67
C TYR A 145 18.23 -22.90 -15.31
N TYR A 146 19.38 -23.56 -15.22
CA TYR A 146 19.91 -24.04 -13.95
C TYR A 146 20.25 -22.89 -13.01
N TYR A 147 20.90 -21.83 -13.51
CA TYR A 147 21.24 -20.66 -12.70
C TYR A 147 19.99 -19.88 -12.26
N TYR A 148 19.02 -19.70 -13.17
CA TYR A 148 17.74 -19.08 -12.86
C TYR A 148 16.95 -19.91 -11.84
N TYR A 149 16.90 -21.24 -12.00
CA TYR A 149 16.24 -22.14 -11.07
C TYR A 149 16.92 -22.16 -9.70
N TYR A 150 18.26 -22.18 -9.66
CA TYR A 150 19.01 -22.13 -8.40
C TYR A 150 18.82 -20.79 -7.69
N TYR A 151 18.90 -19.66 -8.40
CA TYR A 151 18.65 -18.34 -7.84
C TYR A 151 17.21 -18.20 -7.35
N TYR A 152 16.24 -18.64 -8.14
CA TYR A 152 14.82 -18.62 -7.77
C TYR A 152 14.54 -19.54 -6.58
N TYR A 153 15.12 -20.75 -6.55
CA TYR A 153 14.97 -21.68 -5.44
C TYR A 153 15.64 -21.15 -4.16
N TYR A 154 16.83 -20.56 -4.25
CA TYR A 154 17.51 -19.99 -3.09
C TYR A 154 16.80 -18.74 -2.57
N TYR A 155 16.36 -17.86 -3.46
CA TYR A 155 15.55 -16.70 -3.12
C TYR A 155 14.21 -17.13 -2.50
N TYR A 156 13.52 -18.12 -3.09
CA TYR A 156 12.27 -18.64 -2.57
C TYR A 156 12.46 -19.36 -1.24
N TYR A 157 13.52 -20.14 -1.07
CA TYR A 157 13.83 -20.82 0.18
C TYR A 157 14.22 -19.84 1.29
N TYR A 158 15.03 -18.82 0.97
CA TYR A 158 15.41 -17.79 1.94
C TYR A 158 14.21 -16.91 2.29
N TYR A 159 13.42 -16.52 1.30
CA TYR A 159 12.18 -15.78 1.50
C TYR A 159 11.17 -16.61 2.29
N TYR A 160 11.01 -17.90 1.98
CA TYR A 160 10.12 -18.80 2.69
C TYR A 160 10.60 -19.07 4.11
N TYR A 161 11.90 -19.28 4.34
CA TYR A 161 12.47 -19.48 5.67
C TYR A 161 12.39 -18.21 6.51
N TYR A 162 12.73 -17.07 5.93
CA TYR A 162 12.55 -15.76 6.55
C TYR A 162 11.08 -15.56 6.89
N TYR A 163 10.19 -15.65 5.91
CA TYR A 163 8.74 -15.52 6.13
C TYR A 163 8.26 -16.50 7.19
N TYR A 164 8.53 -17.79 7.08
CA TYR A 164 8.14 -18.81 8.05
C TYR A 164 8.65 -18.48 9.47
N TYR A 165 9.94 -18.16 9.64
CA TYR A 165 10.51 -17.87 10.94
C TYR A 165 9.89 -16.63 11.60
N TYR A 166 9.73 -15.54 10.84
CA TYR A 166 9.09 -14.30 11.32
C TYR A 166 7.57 -14.43 11.48
N TYR A 167 6.92 -15.34 10.76
CA TYR A 167 5.46 -15.54 10.81
C TYR A 167 5.03 -16.46 11.94
N TYR A 168 5.86 -17.46 12.31
CA TYR A 168 5.55 -18.42 13.36
C TYR A 168 6.18 -18.10 14.72
N HIS A 169 7.21 -17.24 14.76
CA HIS A 169 7.82 -16.77 16.00
C HIS A 169 7.71 -15.26 16.11
N LEU A 170 6.73 -14.80 16.89
CA LEU A 170 6.50 -13.38 17.17
C LEU A 170 7.75 -12.71 17.77
N PHE A 171 8.48 -13.44 18.62
CA PHE A 171 9.78 -13.02 19.13
C PHE A 171 10.90 -13.79 18.44
N THR A 172 11.84 -13.05 17.88
CA THR A 172 13.03 -13.53 17.20
C THR A 172 14.22 -13.59 18.16
N PRO A 173 15.34 -14.28 17.81
CA PRO A 173 16.55 -14.28 18.61
C PRO A 173 17.16 -12.89 18.81
N THR A 174 16.82 -11.94 17.93
CA THR A 174 17.24 -10.54 18.00
C THR A 174 16.28 -9.66 18.76
N THR A 175 15.15 -10.19 19.25
CA THR A 175 14.18 -9.41 20.05
C THR A 175 14.80 -9.04 21.40
N PRO A 176 14.78 -7.76 21.80
CA PRO A 176 15.32 -7.35 23.09
C PRO A 176 14.65 -8.08 24.26
N PRO A 177 15.39 -8.49 25.31
CA PRO A 177 14.81 -9.18 26.46
C PRO A 177 13.68 -8.41 27.14
N ARG A 178 13.74 -7.07 27.16
CA ARG A 178 12.65 -6.21 27.68
C ARG A 178 11.34 -6.45 26.93
N ILE A 179 11.41 -6.66 25.61
CA ILE A 179 10.24 -6.92 24.77
C ILE A 179 9.75 -8.36 24.95
N GLN A 180 10.65 -9.34 24.94
CA GLN A 180 10.28 -10.76 25.16
C GLN A 180 9.57 -10.99 26.51
N ASN A 181 10.00 -10.28 27.55
CA ASN A 181 9.50 -10.43 28.91
C ASN A 181 8.35 -9.47 29.26
N THR A 182 7.84 -8.73 28.29
CA THR A 182 6.70 -7.83 28.47
C THR A 182 5.53 -8.55 29.15
N LYS A 183 4.91 -7.87 30.12
CA LYS A 183 3.66 -8.29 30.77
C LYS A 183 2.65 -7.16 30.75
N GLY A 184 1.37 -7.52 30.70
CA GLY A 184 0.29 -6.58 30.52
C GLY A 184 0.30 -5.91 29.15
N LEU A 185 0.01 -4.62 29.18
CA LEU A 185 -0.02 -3.73 28.03
C LEU A 185 1.31 -2.98 27.90
N HIS A 186 1.89 -2.96 26.71
CA HIS A 186 3.17 -2.30 26.45
C HIS A 186 3.14 -1.52 25.14
N LEU A 187 3.69 -0.31 25.16
CA LEU A 187 3.75 0.59 24.02
C LEU A 187 5.20 0.77 23.55
N LEU A 188 5.48 0.45 22.29
CA LEU A 188 6.71 0.81 21.59
C LEU A 188 6.44 2.06 20.78
N THR A 189 7.11 3.17 21.08
CA THR A 189 6.78 4.48 20.50
C THR A 189 7.94 5.46 20.53
N THR A 190 7.70 6.67 20.03
CA THR A 190 8.52 7.88 20.28
C THR A 190 7.59 9.10 20.16
N SER A 191 8.04 10.29 20.59
CA SER A 191 7.25 11.53 20.74
C SER A 191 6.81 12.20 19.41
N THR A 192 6.43 11.41 18.42
CA THR A 192 5.84 11.83 17.15
C THR A 192 4.33 12.03 17.26
N PRO A 193 3.68 12.75 16.32
CA PRO A 193 2.23 12.85 16.28
C PRO A 193 1.49 11.49 16.29
N ASN A 194 2.01 10.46 15.61
CA ASN A 194 1.38 9.14 15.62
C ASN A 194 1.53 8.41 16.96
N GLY A 195 2.69 8.55 17.61
CA GLY A 195 2.88 8.07 18.98
C GLY A 195 1.93 8.75 19.96
N LYS A 196 1.83 10.09 19.87
CA LYS A 196 0.99 10.93 20.73
C LYS A 196 -0.48 10.56 20.74
N LYS A 197 -1.04 10.08 19.63
CA LYS A 197 -2.41 9.56 19.61
C LYS A 197 -2.63 8.48 20.67
N VAL A 198 -1.73 7.49 20.69
CA VAL A 198 -1.83 6.33 21.58
C VAL A 198 -1.48 6.72 23.01
N GLN A 199 -0.46 7.56 23.19
CA GLN A 199 -0.06 8.09 24.49
C GLN A 199 -1.22 8.83 25.17
N ILE A 200 -1.88 9.74 24.45
CA ILE A 200 -3.06 10.46 24.94
C ILE A 200 -4.17 9.49 25.37
N LEU A 201 -4.51 8.50 24.54
CA LEU A 201 -5.58 7.58 24.88
C LEU A 201 -5.24 6.70 26.10
N LEU A 202 -4.00 6.23 26.22
CA LEU A 202 -3.58 5.46 27.40
C LEU A 202 -3.68 6.31 28.67
N GLU A 203 -3.28 7.57 28.62
CA GLU A 203 -3.40 8.52 29.73
C GLU A 203 -4.87 8.81 30.10
N GLU A 204 -5.75 8.91 29.11
CA GLU A 204 -7.20 9.07 29.32
C GLU A 204 -7.82 7.82 29.97
N LEU A 205 -7.46 6.63 29.49
CA LEU A 205 -7.89 5.36 30.07
C LEU A 205 -7.32 5.14 31.47
N SER A 206 -6.09 5.59 31.73
CA SER A 206 -5.49 5.55 33.06
C SER A 206 -6.22 6.46 34.04
N ALA A 207 -6.47 7.71 33.63
CA ALA A 207 -7.20 8.66 34.45
C ALA A 207 -8.63 8.17 34.75
N LYS A 208 -9.25 7.45 33.81
CA LYS A 208 -10.62 6.98 33.94
C LYS A 208 -10.78 5.67 34.70
N TYR A 209 -9.89 4.70 34.45
CA TYR A 209 -10.03 3.31 34.90
C TYR A 209 -8.83 2.80 35.70
N GLY A 210 -7.80 3.60 35.91
CA GLY A 210 -6.55 3.16 36.54
C GLY A 210 -5.72 2.22 35.67
N LEU A 211 -5.96 2.18 34.35
CA LEU A 211 -5.20 1.35 33.41
C LEU A 211 -3.69 1.60 33.57
N GLN A 212 -2.94 0.51 33.70
CA GLN A 212 -1.49 0.49 33.78
C GLN A 212 -0.91 -0.07 32.47
N TRP A 213 0.18 0.52 32.00
CA TRP A 213 0.94 0.03 30.86
C TRP A 213 2.42 0.34 31.08
N THR A 214 3.27 -0.27 30.28
CA THR A 214 4.70 0.05 30.23
C THR A 214 5.06 0.60 28.85
N THR A 215 6.20 1.28 28.73
CA THR A 215 6.63 1.89 27.46
C THR A 215 8.09 1.57 27.19
N SER A 216 8.41 1.38 25.91
CA SER A 216 9.78 1.42 25.40
C SER A 216 9.85 2.45 24.28
N LEU A 217 10.90 3.26 24.28
CA LEU A 217 11.15 4.24 23.23
C LEU A 217 11.96 3.60 22.11
N ILE A 218 11.63 3.97 20.87
CA ILE A 218 12.30 3.50 19.66
C ILE A 218 13.05 4.66 19.04
N ASP A 219 14.36 4.52 18.97
CA ASP A 219 15.25 5.45 18.29
C ASP A 219 15.03 5.37 16.78
N LEU A 220 14.46 6.44 16.21
CA LEU A 220 14.19 6.52 14.78
C LEU A 220 15.43 6.90 13.96
N ASP A 221 16.43 7.52 14.60
CA ASP A 221 17.67 7.98 13.94
C ASP A 221 18.63 6.80 13.69
N THR A 222 18.55 5.75 14.50
CA THR A 222 19.28 4.49 14.30
C THR A 222 18.51 3.43 13.52
N ASP A 223 17.32 3.76 13.01
CA ASP A 223 16.43 2.83 12.31
C ASP A 223 16.10 1.57 13.12
N GLU A 224 15.96 1.69 14.45
CA GLU A 224 15.65 0.55 15.33
C GLU A 224 14.30 -0.11 14.93
N GLN A 225 13.33 0.67 14.45
CA GLN A 225 12.07 0.18 13.87
C GLN A 225 12.21 -0.67 12.61
N LYS A 226 13.40 -0.70 12.00
CA LYS A 226 13.72 -1.51 10.81
C LYS A 226 14.49 -2.78 11.15
N GLN A 227 14.86 -2.96 12.41
CA GLN A 227 15.55 -4.17 12.85
C GLN A 227 14.62 -5.39 12.69
N PRO A 228 15.17 -6.58 12.40
CA PRO A 228 14.33 -7.73 12.07
C PRO A 228 13.36 -8.10 13.20
N TRP A 229 13.76 -7.91 14.47
CA TRP A 229 12.87 -8.17 15.60
C TRP A 229 11.65 -7.24 15.64
N PHE A 230 11.80 -5.97 15.27
CA PHE A 230 10.68 -5.03 15.23
C PHE A 230 9.77 -5.37 14.05
N LEU A 231 10.37 -5.71 12.90
CA LEU A 231 9.63 -6.13 11.70
C LEU A 231 8.81 -7.42 11.91
N ALA A 232 9.25 -8.32 12.80
CA ALA A 232 8.49 -9.49 13.23
C ALA A 232 7.15 -9.10 13.88
N LEU A 233 7.16 -8.02 14.66
CA LEU A 233 5.99 -7.53 15.39
C LEU A 233 5.15 -6.56 14.54
N ASN A 234 5.80 -5.80 13.66
CA ASN A 234 5.22 -4.79 12.81
C ASN A 234 5.96 -4.73 11.46
N PRO A 235 5.43 -5.42 10.41
CA PRO A 235 6.11 -5.51 9.12
C PRO A 235 6.20 -4.17 8.36
N ASN A 236 5.44 -3.14 8.75
CA ASN A 236 5.58 -1.78 8.19
C ASN A 236 6.84 -1.08 8.73
N GLY A 237 7.37 -1.53 9.87
CA GLY A 237 8.53 -0.96 10.53
C GLY A 237 8.32 0.51 10.89
N LYS A 238 7.18 0.83 11.50
CA LYS A 238 6.82 2.19 11.94
C LYS A 238 6.17 2.16 13.31
N ILE A 239 6.55 3.09 14.18
CA ILE A 239 5.84 3.34 15.43
C ILE A 239 4.49 4.03 15.20
N PRO A 240 3.56 4.00 16.18
CA PRO A 240 3.59 3.16 17.39
C PRO A 240 3.25 1.70 17.12
N LEU A 241 3.63 0.83 18.06
CA LEU A 241 3.27 -0.58 18.13
C LEU A 241 2.82 -0.91 19.56
N LEU A 242 1.67 -1.56 19.68
CA LEU A 242 1.13 -2.03 20.95
C LEU A 242 1.34 -3.54 21.09
N ILE A 243 1.73 -3.98 22.27
CA ILE A 243 1.79 -5.41 22.66
C ILE A 243 0.87 -5.60 23.86
N ASP A 244 -0.03 -6.58 23.77
CA ASP A 244 -0.97 -6.92 24.84
C ASP A 244 -0.91 -8.42 25.16
N THR A 245 -0.51 -8.73 26.40
CA THR A 245 -0.47 -10.10 26.93
C THR A 245 -1.67 -10.44 27.82
N ASN A 246 -2.53 -9.48 28.16
CA ASN A 246 -3.71 -9.69 28.99
C ASN A 246 -4.87 -10.33 28.20
N ASN A 247 -5.03 -9.95 26.93
CA ASN A 247 -6.21 -10.28 26.11
C ASN A 247 -5.97 -11.41 25.11
N ASN A 248 -4.95 -12.24 25.32
CA ASN A 248 -4.53 -13.26 24.36
C ASN A 248 -5.32 -14.58 24.42
N ASN A 249 -6.49 -14.62 25.08
CA ASN A 249 -7.31 -15.82 25.25
C ASN A 249 -6.54 -17.05 25.80
N ASN A 250 -5.61 -16.85 26.73
CA ASN A 250 -4.70 -17.87 27.27
C ASN A 250 -3.76 -18.51 26.23
N SER A 251 -3.58 -17.86 25.07
CA SER A 251 -2.50 -18.19 24.16
C SER A 251 -1.14 -17.86 24.79
N SER A 252 -0.09 -18.58 24.41
CA SER A 252 1.28 -18.17 24.74
C SER A 252 1.74 -16.94 23.95
N THR A 253 1.00 -16.55 22.91
CA THR A 253 1.38 -15.48 21.98
C THR A 253 0.64 -14.18 22.31
N PRO A 254 1.32 -13.04 22.56
CA PRO A 254 0.65 -11.76 22.76
C PRO A 254 -0.05 -11.26 21.49
N ILE A 255 -1.03 -10.38 21.69
CA ILE A 255 -1.63 -9.62 20.61
C ILE A 255 -0.71 -8.44 20.30
N THR A 256 -0.32 -8.28 19.03
CA THR A 256 0.37 -7.08 18.57
C THR A 256 -0.55 -6.27 17.66
N VAL A 257 -0.55 -4.95 17.85
CA VAL A 257 -1.37 -4.03 17.05
C VAL A 257 -0.49 -2.91 16.54
N MET A 258 -0.38 -2.81 15.21
CA MET A 258 0.26 -1.70 14.51
C MET A 258 -0.78 -0.74 13.92
N GLU A 259 -0.34 0.39 13.37
CA GLU A 259 -1.17 1.51 12.90
C GLU A 259 -1.89 2.24 14.04
N SER A 260 -1.53 3.52 14.23
CA SER A 260 -2.03 4.32 15.36
C SER A 260 -3.57 4.33 15.49
N SER A 261 -4.31 4.42 14.38
CA SER A 261 -5.78 4.40 14.40
C SER A 261 -6.37 3.04 14.74
N ALA A 262 -5.71 1.94 14.35
CA ALA A 262 -6.11 0.59 14.74
C ALA A 262 -5.81 0.34 16.22
N ILE A 263 -4.68 0.85 16.73
CA ILE A 263 -4.35 0.83 18.15
C ILE A 263 -5.40 1.60 18.97
N LEU A 264 -5.81 2.80 18.54
CA LEU A 264 -6.88 3.57 19.21
C LEU A 264 -8.17 2.76 19.28
N LEU A 265 -8.56 2.11 18.17
CA LEU A 265 -9.76 1.26 18.13
C LEU A 265 -9.64 0.06 19.06
N TYR A 266 -8.51 -0.65 19.03
CA TYR A 266 -8.25 -1.78 19.90
C TYR A 266 -8.37 -1.41 21.38
N LEU A 267 -7.72 -0.31 21.78
CA LEU A 267 -7.72 0.15 23.16
C LEU A 267 -9.12 0.49 23.66
N VAL A 268 -9.96 1.17 22.87
CA VAL A 268 -11.32 1.48 23.32
C VAL A 268 -12.23 0.26 23.33
N GLU A 269 -12.10 -0.66 22.38
CA GLU A 269 -12.91 -1.90 22.36
C GLU A 269 -12.54 -2.86 23.49
N THR A 270 -11.32 -2.75 24.04
CA THR A 270 -10.78 -3.68 25.03
C THR A 270 -10.77 -3.09 26.44
N TYR A 271 -10.50 -1.79 26.59
CA TYR A 271 -10.22 -1.13 27.86
C TYR A 271 -11.14 0.07 28.17
N ASP A 272 -12.15 0.36 27.33
CA ASP A 272 -13.15 1.41 27.56
C ASP A 272 -14.57 0.83 27.67
N PRO A 273 -14.88 0.02 28.71
CA PRO A 273 -16.13 -0.75 28.81
C PRO A 273 -17.39 0.13 28.85
N ASP A 274 -17.27 1.36 29.36
CA ASP A 274 -18.37 2.31 29.45
C ASP A 274 -18.47 3.25 28.23
N HIS A 275 -17.63 3.02 27.21
CA HIS A 275 -17.61 3.77 25.95
C HIS A 275 -17.43 5.29 26.14
N HIS A 276 -16.55 5.70 27.06
CA HIS A 276 -16.26 7.11 27.33
C HIS A 276 -15.56 7.79 26.16
N PHE A 277 -14.74 7.07 25.41
CA PHE A 277 -13.90 7.61 24.33
C PHE A 277 -14.31 7.11 22.94
N HIS A 278 -15.42 6.37 22.84
CA HIS A 278 -15.94 5.89 21.57
C HIS A 278 -17.46 5.68 21.59
N PHE A 279 -18.01 5.09 20.52
CA PHE A 279 -19.43 4.76 20.41
C PHE A 279 -19.56 3.27 20.10
N HIS A 280 -20.44 2.57 20.81
CA HIS A 280 -20.65 1.14 20.59
C HIS A 280 -21.65 0.90 19.45
N PHE A 281 -21.46 -0.18 18.69
CA PHE A 281 -22.36 -0.52 17.57
C PHE A 281 -23.79 -0.80 18.03
N SER A 282 -23.99 -1.41 19.20
CA SER A 282 -25.33 -1.76 19.67
C SER A 282 -26.13 -0.57 20.19
N SER A 283 -25.49 0.41 20.81
CA SER A 283 -26.16 1.56 21.44
C SER A 283 -26.14 2.83 20.59
N SER A 284 -25.20 2.96 19.65
CA SER A 284 -25.02 4.16 18.83
C SER A 284 -24.39 3.85 17.47
N PRO A 285 -25.02 3.00 16.63
CA PRO A 285 -24.42 2.52 15.37
C PRO A 285 -24.06 3.66 14.41
N VAL A 286 -24.93 4.67 14.28
CA VAL A 286 -24.68 5.83 13.39
C VAL A 286 -23.45 6.61 13.83
N HIS A 287 -23.32 6.91 15.12
CA HIS A 287 -22.15 7.62 15.64
C HIS A 287 -20.89 6.77 15.59
N ARG A 288 -20.99 5.44 15.72
CA ARG A 288 -19.85 4.55 15.52
C ARG A 288 -19.33 4.60 14.08
N PHE A 289 -20.20 4.55 13.08
CA PHE A 289 -19.77 4.71 11.68
C PHE A 289 -19.14 6.09 11.41
N LYS A 290 -19.70 7.15 12.00
CA LYS A 290 -19.14 8.50 11.88
C LYS A 290 -17.78 8.64 12.56
N LEU A 291 -17.58 8.01 13.71
CA LEU A 291 -16.27 7.93 14.36
C LEU A 291 -15.25 7.21 13.46
N LEU A 292 -15.62 6.08 12.86
CA LEU A 292 -14.76 5.40 11.89
C LEU A 292 -14.45 6.31 10.68
N GLN A 293 -15.47 7.00 10.13
CA GLN A 293 -15.28 7.95 9.03
C GLN A 293 -14.21 9.00 9.38
N TRP A 294 -14.28 9.63 10.56
CA TRP A 294 -13.29 10.64 10.97
C TRP A 294 -11.91 10.05 11.26
N LEU A 295 -11.83 8.83 11.82
CA LEU A 295 -10.56 8.12 11.96
C LEU A 295 -9.90 7.87 10.61
N PHE A 296 -10.65 7.38 9.63
CA PHE A 296 -10.15 7.13 8.28
C PHE A 296 -9.84 8.42 7.54
N PHE A 297 -10.70 9.44 7.62
CA PHE A 297 -10.46 10.76 7.03
C PHE A 297 -9.13 11.35 7.49
N TRP A 298 -8.86 11.34 8.79
CA TRP A 298 -7.59 11.86 9.26
C TRP A 298 -6.41 10.99 8.80
N SER A 299 -6.52 9.66 8.92
CA SER A 299 -5.43 8.74 8.58
C SER A 299 -5.09 8.74 7.08
N ALA A 300 -6.08 8.88 6.21
CA ALA A 300 -5.94 8.80 4.76
C ALA A 300 -5.82 10.17 4.08
N SER A 301 -6.42 11.22 4.63
CA SER A 301 -6.42 12.56 4.04
C SER A 301 -5.56 13.53 4.83
N GLY A 302 -5.80 13.70 6.14
CA GLY A 302 -5.10 14.72 6.95
C GLY A 302 -3.62 14.44 7.15
N GLN A 303 -3.32 13.30 7.76
CA GLN A 303 -1.98 12.92 8.17
C GLN A 303 -0.96 12.90 7.02
N PRO A 304 -1.23 12.28 5.84
CA PRO A 304 -0.24 12.25 4.76
C PRO A 304 0.14 13.64 4.24
N GLN A 305 -0.80 14.57 4.20
CA GLN A 305 -0.59 15.92 3.66
C GLN A 305 0.23 16.76 4.65
N GLN A 306 -0.11 16.69 5.93
CA GLN A 306 0.62 17.38 6.98
C GLN A 306 2.03 16.79 7.19
N ALA A 307 2.18 15.46 7.03
CA ALA A 307 3.48 14.80 7.03
C ALA A 307 4.35 15.24 5.83
N GLY A 308 3.75 15.35 4.64
CA GLY A 308 4.42 15.88 3.45
C GLY A 308 4.93 17.30 3.67
N LEU A 309 4.09 18.18 4.22
CA LEU A 309 4.49 19.55 4.57
C LEU A 309 5.69 19.56 5.53
N ASN A 310 5.64 18.74 6.57
CA ASN A 310 6.71 18.64 7.55
C ASN A 310 8.01 18.08 6.95
N HIS A 311 7.92 17.10 6.05
CA HIS A 311 9.07 16.52 5.35
C HIS A 311 9.79 17.55 4.48
N PHE A 312 9.09 18.19 3.55
CA PHE A 312 9.71 19.17 2.65
C PHE A 312 10.20 20.43 3.38
N LYS A 313 9.63 20.73 4.55
CA LYS A 313 10.12 21.85 5.37
C LYS A 313 11.37 21.52 6.20
N ARG A 314 11.46 20.32 6.77
CA ARG A 314 12.46 20.01 7.82
C ARG A 314 13.47 18.93 7.44
N PHE A 315 13.08 17.98 6.60
CA PHE A 315 13.80 16.71 6.44
C PHE A 315 14.29 16.45 5.02
N ALA A 316 13.73 17.11 3.99
CA ALA A 316 14.09 16.85 2.60
C ALA A 316 15.56 17.20 2.25
N GLY A 317 16.26 17.96 3.09
CA GLY A 317 17.64 18.41 2.83
C GLY A 317 17.77 19.45 1.69
N VAL A 318 16.67 19.76 1.01
CA VAL A 318 16.55 20.77 -0.05
C VAL A 318 15.23 21.53 0.12
N VAL A 319 15.22 22.81 -0.29
CA VAL A 319 14.00 23.62 -0.27
C VAL A 319 13.29 23.48 -1.61
N ASP A 320 12.15 22.78 -1.62
CA ASP A 320 11.24 22.71 -2.77
C ASP A 320 9.99 23.56 -2.46
N SER A 321 9.99 24.80 -2.99
CA SER A 321 8.90 25.74 -2.77
C SER A 321 7.56 25.25 -3.32
N TYR A 322 7.57 24.50 -4.43
CA TYR A 322 6.34 23.96 -5.02
C TYR A 322 5.75 22.86 -4.12
N ALA A 323 6.57 21.93 -3.66
CA ALA A 323 6.13 20.87 -2.77
C ALA A 323 5.61 21.43 -1.44
N ILE A 324 6.34 22.38 -0.83
CA ILE A 324 5.89 23.06 0.40
C ILE A 324 4.53 23.72 0.17
N GLU A 325 4.35 24.50 -0.88
CA GLU A 325 3.10 25.21 -1.15
C GLU A 325 1.94 24.25 -1.44
N LYS A 326 2.19 23.17 -2.20
CA LYS A 326 1.20 22.12 -2.47
C LYS A 326 0.70 21.47 -1.18
N PHE A 327 1.60 20.99 -0.33
CA PHE A 327 1.22 20.31 0.92
C PHE A 327 0.62 21.29 1.93
N LYS A 328 1.06 22.55 1.94
CA LYS A 328 0.47 23.60 2.78
C LYS A 328 -0.96 23.92 2.36
N THR A 329 -1.18 24.15 1.07
CA THR A 329 -2.52 24.40 0.50
C THR A 329 -3.47 23.26 0.85
N GLU A 330 -3.06 22.01 0.65
CA GLU A 330 -3.90 20.86 0.96
C GLU A 330 -4.14 20.69 2.47
N THR A 331 -3.13 20.94 3.32
CA THR A 331 -3.30 20.94 4.78
C THR A 331 -4.33 21.98 5.23
N LEU A 332 -4.25 23.21 4.70
CA LEU A 332 -5.21 24.28 5.00
C LEU A 332 -6.62 23.94 4.47
N ARG A 333 -6.74 23.31 3.31
CA ARG A 333 -8.03 22.81 2.80
C ARG A 333 -8.65 21.79 3.75
N ILE A 334 -7.86 20.89 4.31
CA ILE A 334 -8.32 19.90 5.30
C ILE A 334 -8.72 20.59 6.61
N TYR A 335 -8.00 21.61 7.06
CA TYR A 335 -8.40 22.41 8.22
C TYR A 335 -9.74 23.11 7.98
N ASN A 336 -9.99 23.58 6.75
CA ASN A 336 -11.29 24.12 6.38
C ASN A 336 -12.42 23.07 6.42
N VAL A 337 -12.15 21.80 6.08
CA VAL A 337 -13.14 20.72 6.25
C VAL A 337 -13.53 20.55 7.72
N LEU A 338 -12.55 20.59 8.62
CA LEU A 338 -12.80 20.50 10.06
C LEU A 338 -13.52 21.74 10.58
N GLU A 339 -13.15 22.95 10.15
CA GLU A 339 -13.82 24.21 10.50
C GLU A 339 -15.31 24.16 10.10
N LEU A 340 -15.61 23.78 8.85
CA LEU A 340 -16.99 23.67 8.35
C LEU A 340 -17.79 22.55 9.04
N HIS A 341 -17.12 21.48 9.48
CA HIS A 341 -17.79 20.45 10.26
C HIS A 341 -18.10 20.92 11.68
N LEU A 342 -17.13 21.59 12.31
CA LEU A 342 -17.27 22.16 13.65
C LEU A 342 -18.27 23.32 13.68
N SER A 343 -18.51 24.03 12.56
CA SER A 343 -19.54 25.07 12.50
C SER A 343 -20.95 24.51 12.59
N ASN A 344 -21.14 23.22 12.29
CA ASN A 344 -22.44 22.56 12.17
C ASN A 344 -23.39 23.24 11.16
N SER A 345 -22.86 24.05 10.24
CA SER A 345 -23.66 24.85 9.30
C SER A 345 -24.04 24.08 8.04
N LEU A 346 -23.48 22.88 7.83
CA LEU A 346 -23.77 22.04 6.66
C LEU A 346 -24.93 21.08 6.96
N ALA A 347 -25.85 20.95 6.01
CA ALA A 347 -27.04 20.09 6.12
C ALA A 347 -26.72 18.59 6.33
N GLY A 348 -25.47 18.16 6.10
CA GLY A 348 -24.99 16.79 6.30
C GLY A 348 -24.28 16.51 7.63
N GLY A 349 -24.11 17.52 8.52
CA GLY A 349 -23.57 17.31 9.87
C GLY A 349 -24.54 16.54 10.77
N ASP A 350 -24.06 15.96 11.88
CA ASP A 350 -24.86 15.16 12.83
C ASP A 350 -25.98 15.96 13.54
N GLY A 351 -26.17 17.22 13.19
CA GLY A 351 -27.23 18.09 13.68
C GLY A 351 -27.43 19.32 12.78
N GLY A 352 -27.51 19.10 11.46
CA GLY A 352 -27.56 20.16 10.44
C GLY A 352 -28.38 21.39 10.83
N GLY A 353 -27.69 22.53 10.97
CA GLY A 353 -28.30 23.85 11.23
C GLY A 353 -28.35 24.28 12.70
N GLY A 354 -27.56 23.67 13.58
CA GLY A 354 -27.52 23.97 15.02
C GLY A 354 -26.32 24.80 15.49
N GLU A 355 -26.06 24.80 16.80
CA GLU A 355 -24.86 25.41 17.40
C GLU A 355 -23.57 24.75 16.91
N ALA A 356 -22.46 25.50 17.02
CA ALA A 356 -21.12 24.98 16.73
C ALA A 356 -20.78 23.77 17.62
N ARG A 357 -20.18 22.75 16.99
CA ARG A 357 -19.72 21.53 17.66
C ARG A 357 -18.45 21.79 18.47
N GLU A 358 -18.34 21.07 19.57
CA GLU A 358 -17.15 21.00 20.42
C GLU A 358 -16.24 19.84 20.07
N TYR A 359 -16.80 18.77 19.48
CA TYR A 359 -16.11 17.54 19.07
C TYR A 359 -16.64 16.99 17.75
N LEU A 360 -15.84 16.13 17.10
CA LEU A 360 -16.10 15.67 15.74
C LEU A 360 -17.31 14.75 15.60
N VAL A 361 -17.71 14.03 16.66
CA VAL A 361 -18.74 12.99 16.58
C VAL A 361 -19.68 13.07 17.78
N GLY A 362 -20.94 12.70 17.58
CA GLY A 362 -21.93 12.60 18.64
C GLY A 362 -23.03 13.66 18.51
N GLU A 363 -24.09 13.46 19.28
CA GLU A 363 -25.26 14.35 19.27
C GLU A 363 -24.96 15.74 19.81
N GLY A 364 -25.81 16.71 19.46
CA GLY A 364 -25.68 18.09 19.91
C GLY A 364 -24.31 18.67 19.54
N ARG A 365 -23.54 19.07 20.56
CA ARG A 365 -22.20 19.64 20.38
C ARG A 365 -21.10 18.57 20.23
N GLY A 366 -21.45 17.29 20.19
CA GLY A 366 -20.50 16.18 20.07
C GLY A 366 -19.96 15.70 21.42
N LYS A 367 -19.26 14.56 21.39
CA LYS A 367 -18.58 13.91 22.50
C LYS A 367 -17.12 13.67 22.13
N TYR A 368 -16.21 14.04 23.03
CA TYR A 368 -14.79 13.74 22.88
C TYR A 368 -14.56 12.25 22.65
N SER A 369 -13.78 11.90 21.63
CA SER A 369 -13.55 10.51 21.26
C SER A 369 -12.19 10.30 20.61
N ILE A 370 -11.89 9.05 20.27
CA ILE A 370 -10.69 8.71 19.50
C ILE A 370 -10.64 9.37 18.12
N ALA A 371 -11.77 9.82 17.56
CA ALA A 371 -11.77 10.64 16.35
C ALA A 371 -11.03 11.98 16.59
N ASP A 372 -11.31 12.61 17.73
CA ASP A 372 -10.68 13.87 18.11
C ASP A 372 -9.20 13.67 18.46
N ILE A 373 -8.87 12.66 19.27
CA ILE A 373 -7.49 12.31 19.63
C ILE A 373 -6.62 12.10 18.38
N ASN A 374 -7.15 11.37 17.39
CA ASN A 374 -6.43 11.04 16.16
C ASN A 374 -5.99 12.29 15.38
N ALA A 375 -6.92 13.23 15.18
CA ALA A 375 -6.63 14.47 14.48
C ALA A 375 -5.80 15.44 15.32
N TYR A 376 -6.11 15.56 16.61
CA TYR A 376 -5.52 16.56 17.51
C TYR A 376 -4.01 16.38 17.64
N ALA A 377 -3.55 15.13 17.78
CA ALA A 377 -2.14 14.81 17.97
C ALA A 377 -1.24 15.35 16.85
N TRP A 378 -1.80 15.54 15.64
CA TRP A 378 -1.14 16.19 14.53
C TRP A 378 -1.42 17.70 14.48
N ILE A 379 -2.69 18.11 14.50
CA ILE A 379 -3.09 19.50 14.27
C ILE A 379 -2.49 20.43 15.33
N ARG A 380 -2.35 20.00 16.58
CA ARG A 380 -1.74 20.81 17.65
C ARG A 380 -0.35 21.35 17.32
N ALA A 381 0.38 20.66 16.44
CA ALA A 381 1.72 21.05 16.03
C ALA A 381 1.73 22.11 14.90
N TRP A 382 0.59 22.68 14.51
CA TRP A 382 0.49 23.65 13.41
C TRP A 382 1.47 24.84 13.56
N LYS A 383 1.71 25.35 14.78
CA LYS A 383 2.69 26.42 15.04
C LYS A 383 4.14 26.02 14.75
N ARG A 384 4.45 24.71 14.84
CA ARG A 384 5.76 24.15 14.48
C ARG A 384 5.88 23.92 12.98
N MET A 385 4.84 24.22 12.21
CA MET A 385 4.78 24.12 10.75
C MET A 385 4.84 25.52 10.12
N THR A 386 4.91 25.59 8.79
CA THR A 386 4.90 26.87 8.03
C THR A 386 3.54 27.57 8.00
N ILE A 387 2.60 27.17 8.85
CA ILE A 387 1.26 27.75 8.95
C ILE A 387 1.34 28.95 9.91
N THR A 388 0.96 30.13 9.43
CA THR A 388 1.04 31.38 10.20
C THR A 388 -0.17 31.57 11.12
N GLU A 389 -0.05 32.48 12.09
CA GLU A 389 -1.19 32.89 12.93
C GLU A 389 -2.33 33.48 12.09
N GLU A 390 -2.02 34.21 11.00
CA GLU A 390 -3.02 34.75 10.08
C GLU A 390 -3.79 33.64 9.35
N GLU A 391 -3.07 32.64 8.83
CA GLU A 391 -3.70 31.51 8.15
C GLU A 391 -4.56 30.68 9.11
N MET A 392 -4.07 30.44 10.31
CA MET A 392 -4.84 29.74 11.35
C MET A 392 -6.01 30.57 11.87
N GLY A 393 -5.91 31.91 11.83
CA GLY A 393 -6.97 32.85 12.20
C GLY A 393 -8.25 32.70 11.37
N ARG A 394 -8.17 32.06 10.19
CA ARG A 394 -9.32 31.72 9.35
C ARG A 394 -10.16 30.56 9.89
N TYR A 395 -9.67 29.82 10.89
CA TYR A 395 -10.31 28.64 11.46
C TYR A 395 -10.58 28.80 12.98
N PRO A 396 -11.42 29.76 13.39
CA PRO A 396 -11.65 30.05 14.81
C PRO A 396 -12.28 28.87 15.57
N LEU A 397 -13.10 28.04 14.93
CA LEU A 397 -13.71 26.87 15.58
C LEU A 397 -12.69 25.76 15.78
N LEU A 398 -11.85 25.53 14.78
CA LEU A 398 -10.74 24.59 14.89
C LEU A 398 -9.76 25.01 16.00
N ARG A 399 -9.43 26.31 16.11
CA ARG A 399 -8.59 26.82 17.22
C ARG A 399 -9.22 26.53 18.58
N ARG A 400 -10.51 26.85 18.76
CA ARG A 400 -11.23 26.52 20.00
C ARG A 400 -11.29 25.03 20.28
N TRP A 401 -11.39 24.20 19.25
CA TRP A 401 -11.35 22.74 19.38
C TRP A 401 -9.96 22.25 19.86
N ILE A 402 -8.87 22.82 19.34
CA ILE A 402 -7.50 22.53 19.82
C ILE A 402 -7.37 22.92 21.29
N GLU A 403 -7.73 24.15 21.63
CA GLU A 403 -7.63 24.71 22.99
C GLU A 403 -8.40 23.85 24.00
N ARG A 404 -9.66 23.50 23.70
CA ARG A 404 -10.48 22.63 24.56
C ARG A 404 -9.87 21.26 24.80
N ILE A 405 -9.22 20.67 23.79
CA ILE A 405 -8.57 19.35 23.94
C ILE A 405 -7.26 19.49 24.74
N GLU A 406 -6.51 20.57 24.53
CA GLU A 406 -5.26 20.85 25.24
C GLU A 406 -5.46 21.07 26.75
N GLU A 407 -6.62 21.59 27.16
CA GLU A 407 -7.00 21.75 28.58
C GLU A 407 -7.17 20.41 29.33
N ARG A 408 -7.26 19.27 28.63
CA ARG A 408 -7.46 17.97 29.27
C ARG A 408 -6.16 17.48 29.93
N PRO A 409 -6.13 17.16 31.24
CA PRO A 409 -4.89 16.76 31.92
C PRO A 409 -4.20 15.53 31.32
N ALA A 410 -4.99 14.54 30.88
CA ALA A 410 -4.48 13.34 30.23
C ALA A 410 -3.83 13.65 28.87
N VAL A 411 -4.39 14.60 28.11
CA VAL A 411 -3.77 15.09 26.88
C VAL A 411 -2.43 15.74 27.18
N GLY A 412 -2.35 16.58 28.22
CA GLY A 412 -1.11 17.22 28.66
C GLY A 412 0.00 16.21 28.97
N ARG A 413 -0.31 15.13 29.71
CA ARG A 413 0.63 14.03 29.96
C ARG A 413 1.00 13.29 28.67
N GLY A 414 0.00 12.96 27.85
CA GLY A 414 0.18 12.20 26.62
C GLY A 414 1.02 12.91 25.54
N VAL A 415 1.12 14.24 25.56
CA VAL A 415 1.97 15.02 24.63
C VAL A 415 3.26 15.55 25.27
N GLY A 416 3.43 15.33 26.57
CA GLY A 416 4.51 15.85 27.39
C GLY A 416 5.80 15.02 27.31
N GLU A 417 6.70 15.29 28.26
CA GLU A 417 8.06 14.76 28.27
C GLU A 417 8.19 13.30 28.74
N GLY A 418 7.12 12.68 29.27
CA GLY A 418 7.12 11.28 29.70
C GLY A 418 7.41 10.25 28.60
N TYR A 419 7.48 10.70 27.35
CA TYR A 419 7.81 9.90 26.16
C TYR A 419 8.98 10.48 25.37
N ASP A 420 9.75 11.37 25.99
CA ASP A 420 10.93 11.98 25.42
C ASP A 420 12.17 11.15 25.80
N GLU A 421 12.96 10.75 24.81
CA GLU A 421 14.15 9.92 25.00
C GLU A 421 15.32 10.68 25.62
N GLU A 422 15.36 12.01 25.51
CA GLU A 422 16.36 12.83 26.19
C GLU A 422 16.08 12.91 27.69
N VAL A 423 14.80 12.87 28.07
CA VAL A 423 14.35 12.91 29.48
C VAL A 423 14.35 11.51 30.09
N HIS A 424 13.99 10.49 29.30
CA HIS A 424 13.87 9.10 29.72
C HIS A 424 14.75 8.14 28.90
N PRO A 425 16.09 8.29 28.93
CA PRO A 425 16.99 7.43 28.18
C PRO A 425 16.90 5.95 28.60
N GLU A 426 16.47 5.67 29.84
CA GLU A 426 16.25 4.31 30.34
C GLU A 426 15.13 3.57 29.60
N LEU A 427 14.21 4.29 28.95
CA LEU A 427 13.12 3.70 28.16
C LEU A 427 13.56 3.35 26.74
N LEU A 428 14.67 3.94 26.25
CA LEU A 428 15.16 3.74 24.89
C LEU A 428 15.62 2.29 24.68
N LEU A 429 15.16 1.68 23.59
CA LEU A 429 15.64 0.38 23.14
C LEU A 429 16.82 0.57 22.19
N SER A 430 17.89 -0.16 22.48
CA SER A 430 19.02 -0.32 21.58
C SER A 430 19.26 -1.81 21.36
N SER A 431 19.05 -2.30 20.13
CA SER A 431 19.47 -3.65 19.75
C SER A 431 21.01 -3.79 19.69
N THR A 432 21.72 -2.66 19.65
CA THR A 432 23.18 -2.60 19.51
C THR A 432 23.92 -2.36 20.83
N GLY A 433 23.21 -2.27 21.96
CA GLY A 433 23.82 -2.20 23.29
C GLY A 433 24.60 -0.91 23.55
N ARG A 434 24.08 0.25 23.14
CA ARG A 434 24.53 1.51 23.74
C ARG A 434 23.89 1.66 25.11
N ASN A 435 24.62 1.23 26.14
CA ASN A 435 24.42 1.65 27.53
C ASN A 435 24.99 3.05 27.74
#